data_AF-A0A540NBQ7-F1
#
_entry.id   AF-A0A540NBQ7-F1
#
_cell.length_a   1.000
_cell.length_b   1.000
_cell.length_c   1.000
_cell.angle_alpha   90.00
_cell.angle_beta   90.00
_cell.angle_gamma   90.00
#
_symmetry.space_group_name_H-M   'P 1'
#
loop_
_entity.id
_entity.type
_entity.pdbx_description
1 polymer ?
#
loop_
_entity_poly.entity_id
_entity_poly.type
_entity_poly.pdbx_seq_one_letter_code
_entity_poly.pdbx_strand_id
1 'polypeptide(L)'
;MESFSYNVAERVLERLASHAYQELFLAFDVKYELNKLRETLSTIAKVLLDAEEKQRKDHLLTDWLGKLKDVCYDIDDVLDEFEFEKLRMQVLGLGTGSNTIKGKVRNFFSGRNSFVSSYKMGHRVKDIRERLGEIAAAKAQFNLAERSVEWHGMHMERETHSFVHAPDVIGRESEKEEIVVQLFKDTHTGPGDEENVSVIKTITNSLV
;
A
#
# COMPACT_ATOMS: atom_id res chain seq x y z
N MET A 1 -3.27 -21.88 1.37
CA MET A 1 -3.40 -20.70 2.25
C MET A 1 -2.06 -20.00 2.21
N GLU A 2 -1.86 -19.15 1.21
CA GLU A 2 -0.77 -18.19 1.23
C GLU A 2 -1.10 -17.18 2.32
N SER A 3 -0.10 -16.87 3.13
CA SER A 3 -0.34 -16.26 4.42
C SER A 3 -0.19 -14.74 4.35
N PHE A 4 -0.99 -14.08 5.18
CA PHE A 4 -1.24 -12.64 5.12
C PHE A 4 0.04 -11.81 5.25
N SER A 5 1.02 -12.26 6.04
CA SER A 5 2.25 -11.51 6.31
C SER A 5 3.23 -11.55 5.13
N TYR A 6 3.33 -12.69 4.43
CA TYR A 6 4.06 -12.81 3.17
C TYR A 6 3.50 -11.86 2.12
N ASN A 7 2.19 -11.87 1.90
CA ASN A 7 1.54 -11.03 0.88
C ASN A 7 1.72 -9.52 1.17
N VAL A 8 1.66 -9.11 2.44
CA VAL A 8 1.89 -7.71 2.81
C VAL A 8 3.35 -7.31 2.57
N ALA A 9 4.31 -8.16 2.93
CA ALA A 9 5.72 -7.89 2.66
C ALA A 9 6.04 -7.85 1.16
N GLU A 10 5.40 -8.73 0.38
CA GLU A 10 5.50 -8.77 -1.09
C GLU A 10 5.08 -7.45 -1.71
N ARG A 11 3.85 -7.02 -1.42
CA ARG A 11 3.28 -5.78 -1.94
C ARG A 11 4.15 -4.58 -1.62
N VAL A 12 4.63 -4.48 -0.37
CA VAL A 12 5.52 -3.38 0.04
C VAL A 12 6.86 -3.44 -0.70
N LEU A 13 7.41 -4.64 -0.92
CA LEU A 13 8.65 -4.83 -1.68
C LEU A 13 8.49 -4.40 -3.15
N GLU A 14 7.37 -4.75 -3.78
CA GLU A 14 7.03 -4.34 -5.15
C GLU A 14 6.91 -2.82 -5.26
N ARG A 15 6.20 -2.19 -4.31
CA ARG A 15 6.10 -0.72 -4.25
C ARG A 15 7.49 -0.09 -4.10
N LEU A 16 8.31 -0.55 -3.16
CA LEU A 16 9.69 -0.07 -2.98
C LEU A 16 10.58 -0.27 -4.23
N ALA A 17 10.31 -1.29 -5.04
CA ALA A 17 11.02 -1.54 -6.29
C ALA A 17 10.55 -0.65 -7.45
N SER A 18 9.37 -0.03 -7.34
CA SER A 18 8.79 0.77 -8.42
C SER A 18 9.60 2.05 -8.69
N HIS A 19 9.69 2.40 -9.99
CA HIS A 19 10.45 3.56 -10.45
C HIS A 19 9.76 4.90 -10.11
N ALA A 20 8.48 4.87 -9.68
CA ALA A 20 7.67 6.04 -9.38
C ALA A 20 8.30 6.96 -8.31
N TYR A 21 9.10 6.35 -7.44
CA TYR A 21 9.80 6.98 -6.33
C TYR A 21 11.16 7.58 -6.73
N GLN A 22 11.80 7.11 -7.81
CA GLN A 22 13.13 7.59 -8.20
C GLN A 22 13.16 9.07 -8.63
N GLU A 23 12.03 9.63 -9.05
CA GLU A 23 11.91 11.01 -9.52
C GLU A 23 11.53 12.03 -8.44
N LEU A 24 11.04 11.58 -7.28
CA LEU A 24 10.58 12.45 -6.19
C LEU A 24 11.68 12.85 -5.22
N PHE A 25 12.72 12.02 -5.11
CA PHE A 25 13.76 12.19 -4.12
C PHE A 25 14.88 13.10 -4.59
N LEU A 26 14.68 14.40 -4.36
CA LEU A 26 15.74 15.40 -4.51
C LEU A 26 16.78 15.33 -3.38
N ALA A 27 16.48 14.63 -2.27
CA ALA A 27 17.42 14.33 -1.20
C ALA A 27 18.02 12.92 -1.37
N PHE A 28 19.32 12.86 -1.67
CA PHE A 28 20.10 11.61 -1.80
C PHE A 28 19.92 10.66 -0.60
N ASP A 29 19.72 11.23 0.60
CA ASP A 29 19.59 10.52 1.87
C ASP A 29 18.32 9.64 1.93
N VAL A 30 17.16 10.16 1.51
CA VAL A 30 15.90 9.40 1.56
C VAL A 30 15.90 8.23 0.57
N LYS A 31 16.48 8.42 -0.62
CA LYS A 31 16.65 7.35 -1.60
C LYS A 31 17.52 6.22 -1.05
N TYR A 32 18.60 6.57 -0.34
CA TYR A 32 19.48 5.60 0.30
C TYR A 32 18.75 4.78 1.36
N GLU A 33 17.96 5.43 2.21
CA GLU A 33 17.21 4.73 3.27
C GLU A 33 16.11 3.82 2.71
N LEU A 34 15.38 4.25 1.68
CA LEU A 34 14.39 3.41 0.99
C LEU A 34 15.02 2.18 0.33
N ASN A 35 16.20 2.34 -0.29
CA ASN A 35 16.91 1.22 -0.87
C ASN A 35 17.34 0.21 0.21
N LYS A 36 17.81 0.68 1.38
CA LYS A 36 18.13 -0.19 2.52
C LYS A 36 16.93 -0.94 3.07
N LEU A 37 15.77 -0.27 3.16
CA LEU A 37 14.51 -0.91 3.54
C LEU A 37 14.18 -2.06 2.58
N ARG A 38 14.28 -1.82 1.27
CA ARG A 38 14.05 -2.84 0.24
C ARG A 38 14.98 -4.05 0.39
N GLU A 39 16.29 -3.83 0.53
CA GLU A 39 17.27 -4.92 0.66
C GLU A 39 17.03 -5.77 1.92
N THR A 40 16.71 -5.10 3.04
CA THR A 40 16.47 -5.76 4.32
C THR A 40 15.16 -6.54 4.28
N LEU A 41 14.09 -5.93 3.76
CA LEU A 41 12.80 -6.60 3.59
C LEU A 41 12.92 -7.80 2.65
N SER A 42 13.63 -7.67 1.52
CA SER A 42 13.91 -8.79 0.60
C SER A 42 14.61 -9.96 1.30
N THR A 43 15.56 -9.68 2.19
CA THR A 43 16.29 -10.70 2.96
C THR A 43 15.39 -11.41 3.99
N ILE A 44 14.48 -10.68 4.62
CA ILE A 44 13.47 -11.25 5.52
C ILE A 44 12.47 -12.07 4.71
N ALA A 45 12.07 -11.59 3.54
CA ALA A 45 10.99 -12.16 2.77
C ALA A 45 11.31 -13.59 2.26
N LYS A 46 12.59 -13.90 2.05
CA LYS A 46 13.08 -15.26 1.76
C LYS A 46 12.75 -16.31 2.83
N VAL A 47 12.48 -15.91 4.07
CA VAL A 47 12.16 -16.84 5.16
C VAL A 47 10.70 -16.81 5.60
N LEU A 48 9.88 -15.95 4.99
CA LEU A 48 8.52 -15.73 5.48
C LEU A 48 7.63 -16.95 5.33
N LEU A 49 7.75 -17.69 4.22
CA LEU A 49 6.97 -18.91 4.03
C LEU A 49 7.25 -19.95 5.13
N ASP A 50 8.54 -20.18 5.44
CA ASP A 50 8.93 -21.11 6.51
C ASP A 50 8.52 -20.59 7.90
N ALA A 51 8.64 -19.28 8.13
CA ALA A 51 8.21 -18.64 9.36
C ALA A 51 6.70 -18.82 9.61
N GLU A 52 5.88 -18.61 8.58
CA GLU A 52 4.42 -18.70 8.68
C GLU A 52 3.93 -20.13 8.90
N GLU A 53 4.59 -21.12 8.30
CA GLU A 53 4.29 -22.53 8.56
C GLU A 53 4.59 -22.93 10.01
N LYS A 54 5.69 -22.41 10.56
CA LYS A 54 6.17 -22.68 11.92
C LYS A 54 5.46 -21.85 13.01
N GLN A 55 4.90 -20.68 12.67
CA GLN A 55 4.31 -19.76 13.65
C GLN A 55 3.22 -20.42 14.53
N ARG A 56 2.47 -21.39 13.97
CA ARG A 56 1.40 -22.10 14.70
C ARG A 56 1.88 -22.81 15.96
N LYS A 57 3.18 -23.09 16.08
CA LYS A 57 3.79 -23.81 17.19
C LYS A 57 4.71 -22.93 18.04
N ASP A 58 4.96 -21.69 17.62
CA ASP A 58 5.92 -20.79 18.25
C ASP A 58 5.32 -19.38 18.39
N HIS A 59 5.00 -19.02 19.63
CA HIS A 59 4.45 -17.70 19.97
C HIS A 59 5.47 -16.58 19.76
N LEU A 60 6.77 -16.83 19.95
CA LEU A 60 7.80 -15.82 19.70
C LEU A 60 7.92 -15.50 18.22
N LEU A 61 7.76 -16.53 17.37
CA LEU A 61 7.73 -16.36 15.93
C LEU A 61 6.47 -15.63 15.47
N THR A 62 5.33 -15.89 16.12
CA THR A 62 4.07 -15.14 15.88
C THR A 62 4.25 -13.66 16.20
N ASP A 63 4.84 -13.33 17.35
CA ASP A 63 5.14 -11.94 17.74
C ASP A 63 6.12 -11.27 16.78
N TRP A 64 7.14 -12.00 16.32
CA TRP A 64 8.10 -11.50 15.34
C TRP A 64 7.43 -11.17 13.99
N LEU A 65 6.55 -12.05 13.48
CA LEU A 65 5.75 -11.80 12.28
C LEU A 65 4.78 -10.62 12.46
N GLY A 66 4.19 -10.47 13.65
CA GLY A 66 3.34 -9.32 13.98
C GLY A 66 4.11 -7.99 13.87
N LYS A 67 5.30 -7.90 14.49
CA LYS A 67 6.16 -6.72 14.40
C LYS A 67 6.58 -6.40 12.96
N LEU A 68 6.88 -7.43 12.17
CA LEU A 68 7.21 -7.27 10.76
C LEU A 68 6.03 -6.68 9.99
N LYS A 69 4.83 -7.20 10.22
CA LYS A 69 3.59 -6.70 9.61
C LYS A 69 3.35 -5.22 9.94
N ASP A 70 3.53 -4.84 11.21
CA ASP A 70 3.38 -3.44 11.64
C ASP A 70 4.37 -2.52 10.89
N VAL A 71 5.64 -2.93 10.79
CA VAL A 71 6.65 -2.17 10.04
C VAL A 71 6.32 -2.10 8.55
N CYS A 72 5.78 -3.17 7.95
CA CYS A 72 5.34 -3.12 6.55
C CYS A 72 4.22 -2.09 6.33
N TYR A 73 3.27 -1.95 7.25
CA TYR A 73 2.27 -0.88 7.16
C TYR A 73 2.88 0.50 7.32
N ASP A 74 3.81 0.67 8.25
CA ASP A 74 4.50 1.95 8.41
C ASP A 74 5.26 2.36 7.12
N ILE A 75 5.84 1.39 6.41
CA ILE A 75 6.45 1.63 5.09
C ILE A 75 5.38 2.03 4.07
N ASP A 76 4.27 1.30 3.99
CA ASP A 76 3.17 1.56 3.06
C ASP A 76 2.60 2.99 3.25
N ASP A 77 2.36 3.39 4.49
CA ASP A 77 1.88 4.74 4.86
C ASP A 77 2.84 5.84 4.38
N VAL A 78 4.15 5.60 4.50
CA VAL A 78 5.17 6.54 4.03
C VAL A 78 5.21 6.60 2.50
N LEU A 79 5.05 5.46 1.83
CA LEU A 79 4.98 5.39 0.37
C LEU A 79 3.73 6.10 -0.18
N ASP A 80 2.57 5.95 0.47
CA ASP A 80 1.33 6.66 0.13
C ASP A 80 1.48 8.18 0.26
N GLU A 81 2.10 8.67 1.33
CA GLU A 81 2.31 10.11 1.51
C GLU A 81 3.32 10.67 0.48
N PHE A 82 4.28 9.88 0.00
CA PHE A 82 5.11 10.28 -1.14
C PHE A 82 4.32 10.42 -2.44
N GLU A 83 3.43 9.47 -2.73
CA GLU A 83 2.55 9.53 -3.90
C GLU A 83 1.59 10.72 -3.82
N PHE A 84 1.06 11.00 -2.64
CA PHE A 84 0.22 12.16 -2.40
C PHE A 84 0.99 13.46 -2.68
N GLU A 85 2.21 13.62 -2.15
CA GLU A 85 3.00 14.84 -2.39
C GLU A 85 3.41 14.96 -3.86
N LYS A 86 3.70 13.85 -4.55
CA LYS A 86 3.91 13.83 -6.01
C LYS A 86 2.72 14.38 -6.76
N LEU A 87 1.53 13.87 -6.46
CA LEU A 87 0.29 14.30 -7.10
C LEU A 87 0.02 15.78 -6.82
N ARG A 88 0.18 16.20 -5.57
CA ARG A 88 0.05 17.60 -5.15
C ARG A 88 0.98 18.52 -5.93
N MET A 89 2.25 18.15 -6.12
CA MET A 89 3.20 18.95 -6.91
C MET A 89 2.80 19.05 -8.39
N GLN A 90 2.21 18.00 -8.96
CA GLN A 90 1.68 18.02 -10.33
C GLN A 90 0.48 18.96 -10.45
N VAL A 91 -0.50 18.85 -9.53
CA VAL A 91 -1.70 19.68 -9.50
C VAL A 91 -1.36 21.16 -9.31
N LEU A 92 -0.39 21.48 -8.45
CA LEU A 92 0.05 22.86 -8.20
C LEU A 92 0.93 23.44 -9.33
N GLY A 93 1.16 22.69 -10.42
CA GLY A 93 2.01 23.14 -11.54
C GLY A 93 3.49 23.33 -11.16
N LEU A 94 3.90 22.85 -9.98
CA LEU A 94 5.26 22.97 -9.46
C LEU A 94 6.20 21.95 -10.12
N GLY A 95 5.67 20.90 -10.74
CA GLY A 95 6.42 19.85 -11.43
C GLY A 95 6.79 20.13 -12.90
N THR A 96 6.18 21.11 -13.56
CA THR A 96 6.23 21.29 -15.04
C THR A 96 7.10 22.45 -15.53
N GLY A 97 7.62 23.30 -14.63
CA GLY A 97 8.28 24.55 -15.02
C GLY A 97 9.77 24.49 -15.39
N SER A 98 10.46 23.36 -15.22
CA SER A 98 11.88 23.27 -15.61
C SER A 98 12.35 21.82 -15.72
N ASN A 99 12.78 21.42 -16.93
CA ASN A 99 13.36 20.11 -17.19
C ASN A 99 14.78 19.94 -16.60
N THR A 100 15.15 20.76 -15.61
CA THR A 100 16.45 20.74 -14.94
C THR A 100 16.29 20.44 -13.46
N ILE A 101 17.21 19.65 -12.90
CA ILE A 101 17.30 19.31 -11.47
C ILE A 101 17.19 20.57 -10.60
N LYS A 102 17.78 21.69 -11.07
CA LYS A 102 17.78 22.98 -10.37
C LYS A 102 16.38 23.62 -10.23
N GLY A 103 15.50 23.48 -11.22
CA GLY A 103 14.14 24.04 -11.16
C GLY A 103 13.17 23.18 -10.35
N LYS A 104 13.36 21.85 -10.34
CA LYS A 104 12.66 20.93 -9.42
C LYS A 104 13.03 21.22 -7.96
N VAL A 105 14.32 21.44 -7.67
CA VAL A 105 14.80 21.88 -6.34
C VAL A 105 14.23 23.26 -5.99
N ARG A 106 14.23 24.23 -6.91
CA ARG A 106 13.63 25.53 -6.59
C ARG A 106 12.16 25.40 -6.19
N ASN A 107 11.35 24.64 -6.93
CA ASN A 107 9.92 24.53 -6.65
C ASN A 107 9.60 23.68 -5.41
N PHE A 108 10.39 22.64 -5.13
CA PHE A 108 10.30 21.85 -3.89
C PHE A 108 10.67 22.67 -2.63
N PHE A 109 11.59 23.62 -2.76
CA PHE A 109 12.04 24.45 -1.63
C PHE A 109 11.32 25.83 -1.57
N SER A 110 10.60 26.24 -2.62
CA SER A 110 9.87 27.52 -2.67
C SER A 110 8.50 27.44 -2.00
N GLY A 111 7.90 26.24 -1.94
CA GLY A 111 6.72 25.99 -1.11
C GLY A 111 7.17 25.96 0.35
N ARG A 112 6.83 27.00 1.12
CA ARG A 112 7.21 27.24 2.53
C ARG A 112 6.91 26.06 3.50
N ASN A 113 6.23 25.00 3.04
CA ASN A 113 5.90 23.76 3.77
C ASN A 113 6.50 22.45 3.20
N SER A 114 7.12 22.43 2.01
CA SER A 114 7.58 21.17 1.37
C SER A 114 8.90 20.65 1.95
N PHE A 115 9.83 21.55 2.37
CA PHE A 115 11.06 21.17 3.05
C PHE A 115 10.84 20.60 4.47
N VAL A 116 9.85 21.12 5.20
CA VAL A 116 9.49 20.60 6.53
C VAL A 116 8.89 19.19 6.40
N SER A 117 8.10 18.96 5.34
CA SER A 117 7.54 17.65 5.02
C SER A 117 8.64 16.64 4.68
N SER A 118 9.60 16.99 3.82
CA SER A 118 10.66 16.06 3.41
C SER A 118 11.64 15.69 4.54
N TYR A 119 11.98 16.65 5.42
CA TYR A 119 12.82 16.37 6.59
C TYR A 119 12.10 15.46 7.60
N LYS A 120 10.83 15.77 7.92
CA LYS A 120 10.00 14.93 8.79
C LYS A 120 9.88 13.52 8.21
N MET A 121 9.73 13.41 6.90
CA MET A 121 9.63 12.14 6.20
C MET A 121 10.93 11.34 6.21
N GLY A 122 12.08 12.01 6.02
CA GLY A 122 13.40 11.36 6.15
C GLY A 122 13.61 10.75 7.53
N HIS A 123 13.22 11.44 8.60
CA HIS A 123 13.27 10.90 9.96
C HIS A 123 12.36 9.69 10.15
N ARG A 124 11.13 9.72 9.60
CA ARG A 124 10.22 8.56 9.66
C ARG A 124 10.79 7.34 8.93
N VAL A 125 11.30 7.53 7.72
CA VAL A 125 11.93 6.45 6.93
C VAL A 125 13.11 5.85 7.71
N LYS A 126 13.92 6.71 8.36
CA LYS A 126 15.05 6.26 9.17
C LYS A 126 14.61 5.46 10.40
N ASP A 127 13.57 5.91 11.11
CA ASP A 127 13.02 5.22 12.28
C ASP A 127 12.47 3.83 11.90
N ILE A 128 11.72 3.77 10.80
CA ILE A 128 11.22 2.50 10.22
C ILE A 128 12.38 1.57 9.86
N ARG A 129 13.47 2.10 9.28
CA ARG A 129 14.66 1.31 8.93
C ARG A 129 15.34 0.73 10.16
N GLU A 130 15.44 1.50 11.24
CA GLU A 130 16.03 1.02 12.50
C GLU A 130 15.18 -0.12 13.08
N ARG A 131 13.87 0.05 13.14
CA ARG A 131 12.92 -0.99 13.57
C ARG A 131 12.98 -2.24 12.70
N LEU A 132 13.01 -2.09 11.36
CA LEU A 132 13.15 -3.23 10.45
C LEU A 132 14.50 -3.95 10.64
N GLY A 133 15.56 -3.20 10.94
CA GLY A 133 16.89 -3.75 11.25
C GLY A 133 16.89 -4.59 12.53
N GLU A 134 16.18 -4.15 13.58
CA GLU A 134 16.02 -4.94 14.81
C GLU A 134 15.25 -6.25 14.55
N ILE A 135 14.20 -6.20 13.74
CA ILE A 135 13.43 -7.38 13.32
C ILE A 135 14.33 -8.34 12.50
N ALA A 136 15.13 -7.79 11.58
CA ALA A 136 16.07 -8.57 10.79
C ALA A 136 17.14 -9.26 11.66
N ALA A 137 17.61 -8.60 12.72
CA ALA A 137 18.57 -9.19 13.66
C ALA A 137 17.92 -10.30 14.51
N ALA A 138 16.67 -10.10 14.96
CA ALA A 138 15.93 -11.09 15.73
C ALA A 138 15.62 -12.38 14.93
N LYS A 139 15.56 -12.30 13.59
CA LYS A 139 15.38 -13.44 12.67
C LYS A 139 16.32 -14.62 12.99
N ALA A 140 17.57 -14.34 13.41
CA ALA A 140 18.59 -15.35 13.68
C ALA A 140 18.20 -16.33 14.81
N GLN A 141 17.23 -15.99 15.65
CA GLN A 141 16.80 -16.80 16.79
C GLN A 141 15.91 -17.99 16.39
N PHE A 142 15.33 -17.97 15.19
CA PHE A 142 14.25 -18.88 14.80
C PHE A 142 14.68 -20.04 13.88
N ASN A 143 15.97 -20.13 13.51
CA ASN A 143 16.51 -21.17 12.61
C ASN A 143 15.62 -21.40 11.36
N LEU A 144 15.24 -20.30 10.70
CA LEU A 144 14.35 -20.33 9.53
C LEU A 144 15.11 -20.72 8.27
N ALA A 145 14.50 -21.57 7.44
CA ALA A 145 15.05 -21.97 6.16
C ALA A 145 14.75 -20.91 5.10
N GLU A 146 15.75 -20.51 4.31
CA GLU A 146 15.53 -19.65 3.16
C GLU A 146 14.88 -20.45 2.03
N ARG A 147 13.74 -19.95 1.56
CA ARG A 147 13.10 -20.42 0.34
C ARG A 147 13.34 -19.38 -0.75
N SER A 148 14.02 -19.79 -1.81
CA SER A 148 14.10 -19.01 -3.04
C SER A 148 12.73 -19.09 -3.72
N VAL A 149 11.83 -18.22 -3.30
CA VAL A 149 10.66 -17.89 -4.12
C VAL A 149 11.17 -16.84 -5.11
N GLU A 150 11.23 -17.20 -6.39
CA GLU A 150 11.31 -16.15 -7.40
C GLU A 150 10.03 -15.32 -7.23
N TRP A 151 10.19 -14.05 -6.86
CA TRP A 151 9.12 -13.07 -6.68
C TRP A 151 8.46 -12.77 -8.03
N HIS A 152 7.79 -13.78 -8.58
CA HIS A 152 6.93 -13.65 -9.74
C HIS A 152 5.58 -13.27 -9.19
N GLY A 153 5.26 -11.97 -9.29
CA GLY A 153 4.07 -11.31 -8.75
C GLY A 153 2.79 -12.11 -8.97
N MET A 154 2.49 -12.99 -8.01
CA MET A 154 1.18 -13.57 -7.84
C MET A 154 0.43 -12.61 -6.94
N HIS A 155 0.01 -11.51 -7.56
CA HIS A 155 -0.97 -10.62 -6.98
C HIS A 155 -2.30 -11.38 -6.92
N MET A 156 -2.45 -12.28 -5.93
CA MET A 156 -3.77 -12.83 -5.59
C MET A 156 -4.51 -11.79 -4.76
N GLU A 157 -4.90 -10.70 -5.44
CA GLU A 157 -6.09 -9.97 -5.00
C GLU A 157 -7.24 -10.96 -4.91
N ARG A 158 -8.14 -10.77 -3.94
CA ARG A 158 -9.39 -11.51 -3.92
C ARG A 158 -10.15 -11.14 -5.18
N GLU A 159 -10.06 -11.99 -6.20
CA GLU A 159 -10.71 -11.72 -7.48
C GLU A 159 -12.22 -11.64 -7.27
N THR A 160 -12.76 -10.43 -7.34
CA THR A 160 -14.20 -10.22 -7.48
C THR A 160 -14.48 -9.99 -8.94
N HIS A 161 -15.13 -10.95 -9.60
CA HIS A 161 -15.52 -10.82 -10.99
C HIS A 161 -17.00 -10.41 -11.09
N SER A 162 -17.33 -9.55 -12.06
CA SER A 162 -18.69 -9.00 -12.24
C SER A 162 -19.63 -9.95 -12.99
N PHE A 163 -19.10 -11.01 -13.60
CA PHE A 163 -19.91 -12.00 -14.30
C PHE A 163 -20.65 -12.89 -13.31
N VAL A 164 -21.97 -12.95 -13.49
CA VAL A 164 -22.88 -13.77 -12.70
C VAL A 164 -23.68 -14.63 -13.67
N HIS A 165 -23.76 -15.93 -13.41
CA HIS A 165 -24.67 -16.83 -14.11
C HIS A 165 -26.08 -16.65 -13.54
N ALA A 166 -26.95 -15.92 -14.25
CA ALA A 166 -28.27 -15.51 -13.75
C ALA A 166 -29.14 -16.65 -13.17
N PRO A 167 -29.14 -17.88 -13.70
CA PRO A 167 -29.86 -19.01 -13.11
C PRO A 167 -29.41 -19.41 -11.69
N ASP A 168 -28.18 -19.08 -11.28
CA ASP A 168 -27.61 -19.50 -9.99
C ASP A 168 -27.99 -18.53 -8.86
N VAL A 169 -28.65 -17.42 -9.19
CA VAL A 169 -29.07 -16.39 -8.24
C VAL A 169 -30.52 -16.63 -7.85
N ILE A 170 -30.75 -17.07 -6.61
CA ILE A 170 -32.08 -17.34 -6.07
C ILE A 170 -32.43 -16.31 -4.99
N GLY A 171 -33.65 -15.76 -5.04
CA GLY A 171 -34.23 -14.96 -3.96
C GLY A 171 -33.82 -13.48 -3.91
N ARG A 172 -33.14 -12.97 -4.94
CA ARG A 172 -32.66 -11.58 -5.03
C ARG A 172 -33.59 -10.64 -5.81
N GLU A 173 -34.78 -11.10 -6.22
CA GLU A 173 -35.64 -10.33 -7.14
C GLU A 173 -36.19 -9.04 -6.48
N SER A 174 -36.60 -9.11 -5.21
CA SER A 174 -37.13 -7.93 -4.49
C SER A 174 -36.08 -6.85 -4.27
N GLU A 175 -34.84 -7.24 -3.95
CA GLU A 175 -33.72 -6.32 -3.74
C GLU A 175 -33.29 -5.66 -5.06
N LYS A 176 -33.33 -6.43 -6.17
CA LYS A 176 -33.10 -5.91 -7.52
C LYS A 176 -34.13 -4.85 -7.88
N GLU A 177 -35.41 -5.11 -7.66
CA GLU A 177 -36.48 -4.14 -7.92
C GLU A 177 -36.32 -2.86 -7.07
N GLU A 178 -35.97 -3.00 -5.79
CA GLU A 178 -35.72 -1.86 -4.91
C GLU A 178 -34.56 -0.99 -5.40
N ILE A 179 -33.44 -1.61 -5.81
CA ILE A 179 -32.26 -0.90 -6.33
C ILE A 179 -32.62 -0.20 -7.64
N VAL A 180 -33.33 -0.86 -8.56
CA VAL A 180 -33.79 -0.25 -9.83
C VAL A 180 -34.65 0.98 -9.53
N VAL A 181 -35.61 0.88 -8.61
CA VAL A 181 -36.45 2.01 -8.21
C VAL A 181 -35.61 3.14 -7.61
N GLN A 182 -34.61 2.84 -6.78
CA GLN A 182 -33.72 3.87 -6.21
C GLN A 182 -32.84 4.55 -7.26
N LEU A 183 -32.36 3.82 -8.27
CA LEU A 183 -31.53 4.36 -9.36
C LEU A 183 -32.33 5.25 -10.32
N PHE A 184 -33.61 4.95 -10.54
CA PHE A 184 -34.49 5.71 -11.42
C PHE A 184 -35.29 6.80 -10.70
N LYS A 185 -35.03 7.06 -9.41
CA LYS A 185 -35.54 8.25 -8.74
C LYS A 185 -34.78 9.46 -9.26
N ASP A 186 -35.37 10.18 -10.21
CA ASP A 186 -34.88 11.48 -10.66
C ASP A 186 -34.73 12.40 -9.43
N THR A 187 -33.50 12.80 -9.13
CA THR A 187 -33.25 13.97 -8.28
C THR A 187 -33.59 15.19 -9.12
N HIS A 188 -34.88 15.53 -9.20
CA HIS A 188 -35.30 16.84 -9.69
C HIS A 188 -34.70 17.92 -8.79
N THR A 189 -33.48 18.31 -9.12
CA THR A 189 -32.72 19.35 -8.45
C THR A 189 -33.20 20.63 -9.10
N GLY A 190 -33.99 21.42 -8.37
CA GLY A 190 -34.24 22.81 -8.74
C GLY A 190 -32.90 23.55 -8.86
N PRO A 191 -32.82 24.63 -9.65
CA PRO A 191 -31.56 25.30 -9.93
C PRO A 191 -31.06 25.98 -8.65
N GLY A 192 -30.21 25.30 -7.87
CA GLY A 192 -29.67 25.85 -6.63
C GLY A 192 -28.95 24.86 -5.71
N ASP A 193 -29.22 23.55 -5.79
CA ASP A 193 -28.74 22.62 -4.77
C ASP A 193 -27.66 21.66 -5.30
N GLU A 194 -26.66 21.42 -4.44
CA GLU A 194 -25.45 20.63 -4.67
C GLU A 194 -25.76 19.21 -5.23
N GLU A 195 -24.91 18.70 -6.12
CA GLU A 195 -24.98 17.34 -6.69
C GLU A 195 -25.08 16.29 -5.56
N ASN A 196 -26.29 15.86 -5.23
CA ASN A 196 -26.53 14.83 -4.24
C ASN A 196 -26.17 13.47 -4.83
N VAL A 197 -24.96 12.96 -4.54
CA VAL A 197 -24.56 11.59 -4.87
C VAL A 197 -25.33 10.61 -3.98
N SER A 198 -26.17 9.77 -4.58
CA SER A 198 -26.88 8.71 -3.86
C SER A 198 -25.99 7.49 -3.63
N VAL A 199 -25.82 7.10 -2.37
CA VAL A 199 -25.03 5.91 -1.98
C VAL A 199 -26.00 4.76 -1.67
N ILE A 200 -25.95 3.71 -2.50
CA ILE A 200 -26.75 2.48 -2.30
C ILE A 200 -25.84 1.41 -1.69
N LYS A 201 -26.20 0.91 -0.50
CA LYS A 201 -25.49 -0.19 0.16
C LYS A 201 -25.99 -1.52 -0.40
N THR A 202 -25.08 -2.37 -0.85
CA THR A 202 -25.38 -3.76 -1.25
C THR A 202 -24.66 -4.75 -0.34
N ILE A 203 -25.34 -5.85 0.03
CA ILE A 203 -24.75 -6.94 0.83
C ILE A 203 -24.34 -8.06 -0.11
N THR A 204 -23.03 -8.16 -0.39
CA THR A 204 -22.45 -9.30 -1.11
C THR A 204 -22.25 -10.47 -0.13
N ASN A 205 -23.22 -11.38 -0.07
CA ASN A 205 -22.98 -12.70 0.51
C ASN A 205 -22.25 -13.55 -0.54
N SER A 206 -20.93 -13.65 -0.42
CA SER A 206 -20.17 -14.68 -1.12
C SER A 206 -20.45 -16.02 -0.45
N LEU A 207 -21.12 -16.93 -1.16
CA LEU A 207 -21.10 -18.35 -0.82
C LEU A 207 -19.70 -18.87 -1.15
N VAL A 208 -19.05 -19.47 -0.15
CA VAL A 208 -17.82 -20.28 -0.29
C VAL A 208 -18.20 -21.65 -0.84
#